data_AF-A0A813BN53-F1
#
_entry.id   AF-A0A813BN53-F1
#
_cell.length_a   1.000
_cell.length_b   1.000
_cell.length_c   1.000
_cell.angle_alpha   90.00
_cell.angle_beta   90.00
_cell.angle_gamma   90.00
#
_symmetry.space_group_name_H-M   'P 1'
#
loop_
_entity.id
_entity.type
_entity.pdbx_description
1 polymer ?
#
loop_
_entity_poly.entity_id
_entity_poly.type
_entity_poly.pdbx_seq_one_letter_code
_entity_poly.pdbx_strand_id
1 'polypeptide(L)'
;MAVCDDSGALLAESGEKLLDGEDEDEKDEQEEESVLQREISVTGGEARLLGLALADVYGTRAKNGLGHAKDYYLELPPVSCSMEKWSELACLAREGAVACCPTAAAFFDGLCEGLGWDVYESLLDFEIYTLELQRRERVQARIRPPTDTSSSSDSSESLVLDASTTEEESEVSGTGAVDTEASEPSGKRKKPHTGRCTGFAIAGDSSKIGGVGDAVLVSQTVDLPGLLYGFGDFDCVLRLQLPGLEILAYDCDGRFCPVGMNSAGLGVCVFNLHDRQTEGFEKPSVSVQTLVWELLLCGHTLRSALAWLQQLKLPPMCGSGLLLVDASGAATVELNPGGPVIGDVHLEDPVLRANHPILSKSATTFGAGKKAQRDSERRLQAVEAELERRKDADAKEQFDGGAAISVLRKAKKVRNIATLAVIGLDLLRGFWLLMFRERQSVSNVEAARFAVEFGLVPGPQAVTTTFGALVSAHQGDDI
;
A
#
# COMPACT_ATOMS: atom_id res chain seq x y z
N MET A 1 41.15 -7.14 -92.42
CA MET A 1 40.09 -7.75 -93.26
C MET A 1 39.50 -8.86 -92.39
N ALA A 2 38.40 -8.70 -91.65
CA ALA A 2 37.13 -7.99 -91.87
C ALA A 2 36.11 -8.80 -92.69
N VAL A 3 34.83 -8.63 -92.35
CA VAL A 3 33.62 -9.26 -92.92
C VAL A 3 33.43 -10.74 -92.51
N CYS A 4 32.25 -11.26 -92.12
CA CYS A 4 31.10 -10.75 -91.32
C CYS A 4 29.96 -11.80 -91.40
N ASP A 5 29.19 -11.96 -90.31
CA ASP A 5 27.73 -12.24 -90.24
C ASP A 5 27.18 -13.44 -91.08
N ASP A 6 25.89 -13.81 -91.19
CA ASP A 6 24.57 -13.42 -90.62
C ASP A 6 23.67 -14.71 -90.75
N SER A 7 22.53 -14.99 -90.08
CA SER A 7 21.67 -14.31 -89.10
C SER A 7 20.81 -15.35 -88.31
N GLY A 8 19.93 -14.91 -87.41
CA GLY A 8 18.77 -15.73 -86.96
C GLY A 8 18.21 -15.44 -85.57
N ALA A 9 17.10 -14.68 -85.48
CA ALA A 9 16.38 -14.36 -84.24
C ALA A 9 14.85 -14.41 -84.43
N LEU A 10 14.09 -13.97 -83.39
CA LEU A 10 12.60 -13.84 -83.30
C LEU A 10 11.85 -15.15 -82.94
N LEU A 11 10.78 -15.17 -82.11
CA LEU A 11 10.09 -14.12 -81.32
C LEU A 11 9.18 -14.76 -80.22
N ALA A 12 8.94 -14.03 -79.10
CA ALA A 12 7.79 -13.98 -78.14
C ALA A 12 7.01 -15.27 -77.73
N GLU A 13 6.28 -15.38 -76.60
CA GLU A 13 5.60 -14.43 -75.68
C GLU A 13 5.83 -14.88 -74.20
N SER A 14 6.23 -14.03 -73.24
CA SER A 14 5.47 -13.06 -72.40
C SER A 14 4.82 -13.65 -71.12
N GLY A 15 5.09 -13.03 -69.95
CA GLY A 15 4.46 -13.35 -68.66
C GLY A 15 5.36 -13.07 -67.44
N GLU A 16 4.97 -12.13 -66.57
CA GLU A 16 5.75 -11.69 -65.40
C GLU A 16 5.36 -12.43 -64.09
N LYS A 17 6.30 -12.56 -63.15
CA LYS A 17 6.04 -12.33 -61.71
C LYS A 17 7.30 -12.10 -60.87
N LEU A 18 7.07 -11.64 -59.63
CA LEU A 18 8.06 -11.11 -58.67
C LEU A 18 8.54 -12.15 -57.64
N LEU A 19 9.75 -11.91 -57.10
CA LEU A 19 10.29 -12.34 -55.79
C LEU A 19 10.37 -13.89 -55.59
N ASP A 20 11.24 -14.47 -54.76
CA ASP A 20 11.61 -14.16 -53.37
C ASP A 20 13.11 -14.43 -53.09
N GLY A 21 13.53 -14.21 -51.83
CA GLY A 21 14.79 -14.67 -51.26
C GLY A 21 14.61 -14.91 -49.76
N GLU A 22 15.27 -15.95 -49.24
CA GLU A 22 15.31 -16.38 -47.83
C GLU A 22 16.80 -16.78 -47.58
N ASP A 23 17.56 -16.29 -46.60
CA ASP A 23 17.39 -16.12 -45.14
C ASP A 23 17.97 -17.33 -44.36
N GLU A 24 19.24 -17.22 -43.96
CA GLU A 24 19.92 -18.16 -43.04
C GLU A 24 20.22 -17.56 -41.64
N ASP A 25 19.97 -16.26 -41.42
CA ASP A 25 20.37 -15.54 -40.20
C ASP A 25 19.35 -15.62 -39.02
N GLU A 26 18.09 -16.03 -39.24
CA GLU A 26 17.03 -16.00 -38.19
C GLU A 26 17.19 -17.01 -37.03
N LYS A 27 18.14 -17.96 -37.11
CA LYS A 27 18.20 -19.08 -36.14
C LYS A 27 18.89 -18.76 -34.82
N ASP A 28 19.91 -17.91 -34.83
CA ASP A 28 20.68 -17.61 -33.63
C ASP A 28 19.94 -16.59 -32.74
N GLU A 29 19.17 -15.66 -33.31
CA GLU A 29 18.30 -14.74 -32.54
C GLU A 29 17.13 -15.49 -31.85
N GLN A 30 16.59 -16.54 -32.49
CA GLN A 30 15.53 -17.36 -31.87
C GLN A 30 16.01 -18.20 -30.68
N GLU A 31 17.30 -18.57 -30.58
CA GLU A 31 17.80 -19.23 -29.36
C GLU A 31 18.02 -18.25 -28.20
N GLU A 32 18.46 -17.00 -28.43
CA GLU A 32 18.56 -16.00 -27.35
C GLU A 32 17.19 -15.50 -26.85
N GLU A 33 16.17 -15.34 -27.70
CA GLU A 33 14.80 -15.06 -27.23
C GLU A 33 14.15 -16.30 -26.54
N SER A 34 14.72 -17.50 -26.74
CA SER A 34 14.26 -18.75 -26.10
C SER A 34 14.79 -19.00 -24.68
N VAL A 35 15.42 -18.01 -24.02
CA VAL A 35 15.74 -18.08 -22.59
C VAL A 35 14.43 -18.02 -21.79
N LEU A 36 13.79 -19.18 -21.70
CA LEU A 36 12.37 -19.33 -21.40
C LEU A 36 11.93 -18.56 -20.15
N GLN A 37 10.87 -17.78 -20.31
CA GLN A 37 9.90 -17.57 -19.24
C GLN A 37 9.31 -18.93 -18.84
N ARG A 38 10.01 -19.64 -17.95
CA ARG A 38 9.43 -20.77 -17.22
C ARG A 38 8.24 -20.23 -16.44
N GLU A 39 7.05 -20.64 -16.84
CA GLU A 39 5.81 -20.31 -16.15
C GLU A 39 5.91 -20.80 -14.70
N ILE A 40 6.00 -19.87 -13.75
CA ILE A 40 6.23 -20.16 -12.33
C ILE A 40 4.93 -20.72 -11.74
N SER A 41 4.77 -22.03 -11.84
CA SER A 41 3.61 -22.75 -11.33
C SER A 41 3.88 -23.27 -9.92
N VAL A 42 3.67 -22.40 -8.93
CA VAL A 42 3.66 -22.81 -7.51
C VAL A 42 2.37 -23.56 -7.23
N THR A 43 2.47 -24.79 -6.73
CA THR A 43 1.28 -25.55 -6.33
C THR A 43 0.77 -25.08 -4.97
N GLY A 44 -0.55 -25.20 -4.74
CA GLY A 44 -1.14 -24.95 -3.43
C GLY A 44 -0.55 -25.83 -2.32
N GLY A 45 0.00 -27.00 -2.65
CA GLY A 45 0.72 -27.85 -1.70
C GLY A 45 2.03 -27.21 -1.22
N GLU A 46 2.83 -26.65 -2.14
CA GLU A 46 4.08 -25.96 -1.81
C GLU A 46 3.82 -24.64 -1.08
N ALA A 47 2.81 -23.87 -1.52
CA ALA A 47 2.38 -22.65 -0.83
C ALA A 47 1.96 -22.93 0.63
N ARG A 48 1.19 -24.00 0.86
CA ARG A 48 0.79 -24.46 2.20
C ARG A 48 1.96 -24.92 3.06
N LEU A 49 2.94 -25.62 2.47
CA LEU A 49 4.18 -26.01 3.17
C LEU A 49 5.04 -24.80 3.53
N LEU A 50 5.10 -23.76 2.67
CA LEU A 50 5.75 -22.50 2.99
C LEU A 50 5.03 -21.76 4.13
N GLY A 51 3.69 -21.79 4.15
CA GLY A 51 2.89 -21.23 5.25
C GLY A 51 3.18 -21.90 6.59
N LEU A 52 3.28 -23.24 6.60
CA LEU A 52 3.72 -24.02 7.77
C LEU A 52 5.15 -23.66 8.22
N ALA A 53 6.09 -23.51 7.28
CA ALA A 53 7.46 -23.12 7.60
C ALA A 53 7.56 -21.69 8.16
N LEU A 54 6.75 -20.77 7.64
CA LEU A 54 6.68 -19.39 8.14
C LEU A 54 6.00 -19.31 9.52
N ALA A 55 5.05 -20.20 9.82
CA ALA A 55 4.40 -20.28 11.13
C ALA A 55 5.43 -20.52 12.26
N ASP A 56 6.36 -21.46 12.05
CA ASP A 56 7.40 -21.82 13.03
C ASP A 56 8.34 -20.64 13.36
N VAL A 57 8.78 -19.89 12.34
CA VAL A 57 9.79 -18.82 12.49
C VAL A 57 9.22 -17.41 12.76
N TYR A 58 7.97 -17.14 12.38
CA TYR A 58 7.34 -15.82 12.48
C TYR A 58 6.10 -15.77 13.39
N GLY A 59 5.52 -16.92 13.73
CA GLY A 59 4.23 -17.04 14.42
C GLY A 59 4.06 -16.21 15.68
N THR A 60 5.07 -16.20 16.55
CA THR A 60 5.05 -15.41 17.80
C THR A 60 4.99 -13.91 17.54
N ARG A 61 5.70 -13.40 16.51
CA ARG A 61 5.66 -11.97 16.15
C ARG A 61 4.29 -11.61 15.56
N ALA A 62 3.80 -12.40 14.60
CA ALA A 62 2.49 -12.21 13.99
C ALA A 62 1.34 -12.21 15.03
N LYS A 63 1.37 -13.16 15.97
CA LYS A 63 0.38 -13.28 17.04
C LYS A 63 0.42 -12.11 18.03
N ASN A 64 1.61 -11.60 18.36
CA ASN A 64 1.76 -10.42 19.22
C ASN A 64 1.25 -9.14 18.54
N GLY A 65 1.54 -8.97 17.25
CA GLY A 65 1.00 -7.86 16.43
C GLY A 65 -0.53 -7.87 16.36
N LEU A 66 -1.15 -9.03 16.17
CA LEU A 66 -2.61 -9.17 16.24
C LEU A 66 -3.17 -8.88 17.64
N GLY A 67 -2.49 -9.31 18.70
CA GLY A 67 -2.87 -9.00 20.08
C GLY A 67 -2.97 -7.49 20.28
N HIS A 68 -1.89 -6.76 19.98
CA HIS A 68 -1.81 -5.31 20.07
C HIS A 68 -2.90 -4.61 19.22
N ALA A 69 -3.23 -5.16 18.04
CA ALA A 69 -4.31 -4.67 17.20
C ALA A 69 -5.69 -4.80 17.86
N LYS A 70 -5.98 -5.99 18.40
CA LYS A 70 -7.24 -6.29 19.07
C LYS A 70 -7.40 -5.43 20.30
N ASP A 71 -6.39 -5.34 21.16
CA ASP A 71 -6.37 -4.48 22.34
C ASP A 71 -6.68 -3.02 21.93
N TYR A 72 -6.01 -2.49 20.91
CA TYR A 72 -6.26 -1.13 20.40
C TYR A 72 -7.73 -0.91 19.98
N TYR A 73 -8.32 -1.77 19.16
CA TYR A 73 -9.68 -1.55 18.63
C TYR A 73 -10.82 -1.93 19.59
N LEU A 74 -10.57 -2.88 20.50
CA LEU A 74 -11.53 -3.34 21.51
C LEU A 74 -11.55 -2.41 22.73
N GLU A 75 -10.39 -1.93 23.19
CA GLU A 75 -10.30 -1.07 24.38
C GLU A 75 -10.55 0.42 24.09
N LEU A 76 -10.30 0.93 22.87
CA LEU A 76 -10.51 2.35 22.55
C LEU A 76 -12.01 2.73 22.58
N PRO A 77 -12.45 3.64 23.48
CA PRO A 77 -13.86 3.99 23.60
C PRO A 77 -14.24 5.17 22.68
N PRO A 78 -15.35 5.09 21.93
CA PRO A 78 -16.27 3.94 21.83
C PRO A 78 -15.74 2.84 20.89
N VAL A 79 -15.86 1.58 21.30
CA VAL A 79 -15.35 0.36 20.63
C VAL A 79 -15.50 0.42 19.11
N SER A 80 -14.42 0.08 18.39
CA SER A 80 -14.33 0.28 16.94
C SER A 80 -14.88 -0.90 16.13
N CYS A 81 -14.59 -2.12 16.59
CA CYS A 81 -15.08 -3.39 16.06
C CYS A 81 -15.22 -4.37 17.24
N SER A 82 -16.22 -5.25 17.26
CA SER A 82 -16.32 -6.30 18.28
C SER A 82 -15.60 -7.57 17.83
N MET A 83 -15.30 -8.49 18.75
CA MET A 83 -14.67 -9.77 18.40
C MET A 83 -15.53 -10.59 17.43
N GLU A 84 -16.85 -10.57 17.60
CA GLU A 84 -17.78 -11.27 16.71
C GLU A 84 -17.70 -10.71 15.28
N LYS A 85 -17.67 -9.37 15.12
CA LYS A 85 -17.55 -8.75 13.80
C LYS A 85 -16.15 -8.92 13.21
N TRP A 86 -15.10 -9.02 14.03
CA TRP A 86 -13.75 -9.33 13.57
C TRP A 86 -13.69 -10.73 12.95
N SER A 87 -14.16 -11.75 13.65
CA SER A 87 -14.15 -13.13 13.14
C SER A 87 -15.17 -13.33 12.00
N GLU A 88 -16.28 -12.58 11.96
CA GLU A 88 -17.19 -12.52 10.80
C GLU A 88 -16.45 -12.01 9.55
N LEU A 89 -15.73 -10.88 9.66
CA LEU A 89 -14.92 -10.36 8.56
C LEU A 89 -13.81 -11.34 8.14
N ALA A 90 -13.23 -12.10 9.06
CA ALA A 90 -12.21 -13.11 8.75
C ALA A 90 -12.77 -14.28 7.92
N CYS A 91 -14.01 -14.69 8.18
CA CYS A 91 -14.72 -15.66 7.35
C CYS A 91 -14.95 -15.11 5.93
N LEU A 92 -15.45 -13.87 5.81
CA LEU A 92 -15.69 -13.22 4.51
C LEU A 92 -14.40 -13.01 3.70
N ALA A 93 -13.28 -12.70 4.37
CA ALA A 93 -11.95 -12.58 3.78
C ALA A 93 -11.41 -13.92 3.28
N ARG A 94 -11.60 -15.00 4.06
CA ARG A 94 -11.21 -16.36 3.68
C ARG A 94 -12.01 -16.87 2.49
N GLU A 95 -13.33 -16.66 2.47
CA GLU A 95 -14.17 -16.99 1.32
C GLU A 95 -13.75 -16.20 0.07
N GLY A 96 -13.38 -14.92 0.24
CA GLY A 96 -12.75 -14.10 -0.79
C GLY A 96 -11.46 -14.70 -1.35
N ALA A 97 -10.54 -15.07 -0.45
CA ALA A 97 -9.25 -15.68 -0.79
C ALA A 97 -9.40 -16.98 -1.56
N VAL A 98 -10.19 -17.94 -1.05
CA VAL A 98 -10.39 -19.26 -1.70
C VAL A 98 -11.00 -19.12 -3.10
N ALA A 99 -11.83 -18.10 -3.34
CA ALA A 99 -12.47 -17.89 -4.65
C ALA A 99 -11.57 -17.18 -5.69
N CYS A 100 -10.64 -16.32 -5.27
CA CYS A 100 -9.89 -15.42 -6.16
C CYS A 100 -8.36 -15.56 -6.10
N CYS A 101 -7.82 -16.02 -4.97
CA CYS A 101 -6.39 -16.08 -4.64
C CYS A 101 -6.03 -17.47 -4.09
N PRO A 102 -6.12 -18.54 -4.89
CA PRO A 102 -5.97 -19.92 -4.41
C PRO A 102 -4.59 -20.21 -3.80
N THR A 103 -3.52 -19.55 -4.26
CA THR A 103 -2.15 -19.81 -3.79
C THR A 103 -1.89 -19.14 -2.44
N ALA A 104 -2.31 -17.89 -2.28
CA ALA A 104 -2.32 -17.17 -1.01
C ALA A 104 -3.26 -17.83 0.00
N ALA A 105 -4.44 -18.30 -0.42
CA ALA A 105 -5.36 -19.03 0.44
C ALA A 105 -4.72 -20.31 1.01
N ALA A 106 -4.05 -21.10 0.16
CA ALA A 106 -3.34 -22.30 0.60
C ALA A 106 -2.16 -21.99 1.54
N PHE A 107 -1.43 -20.91 1.29
CA PHE A 107 -0.38 -20.39 2.18
C PHE A 107 -0.94 -19.96 3.55
N PHE A 108 -2.06 -19.24 3.59
CA PHE A 108 -2.73 -18.87 4.84
C PHE A 108 -3.35 -20.06 5.56
N ASP A 109 -3.85 -21.08 4.86
CA ASP A 109 -4.29 -22.33 5.48
C ASP A 109 -3.12 -23.07 6.16
N GLY A 110 -1.92 -23.04 5.55
CA GLY A 110 -0.69 -23.55 6.14
C GLY A 110 -0.26 -22.77 7.40
N LEU A 111 -0.37 -21.43 7.37
CA LEU A 111 -0.16 -20.58 8.55
C LEU A 111 -1.21 -20.87 9.64
N CYS A 112 -2.49 -21.04 9.29
CA CYS A 112 -3.55 -21.37 10.25
C CYS A 112 -3.31 -22.73 10.94
N GLU A 113 -2.88 -23.75 10.19
CA GLU A 113 -2.53 -25.06 10.74
C GLU A 113 -1.30 -24.97 11.66
N GLY A 114 -0.22 -24.35 11.22
CA GLY A 114 1.02 -24.25 12.00
C GLY A 114 0.90 -23.40 13.27
N LEU A 115 0.02 -22.39 13.25
CA LEU A 115 -0.18 -21.48 14.39
C LEU A 115 -1.35 -21.86 15.32
N GLY A 116 -2.31 -22.66 14.84
CA GLY A 116 -3.49 -23.07 15.60
C GLY A 116 -4.49 -21.94 15.89
N TRP A 117 -4.51 -20.87 15.08
CA TRP A 117 -5.49 -19.78 15.15
C TRP A 117 -5.80 -19.20 13.76
N ASP A 118 -6.85 -18.40 13.64
CA ASP A 118 -7.32 -17.87 12.35
C ASP A 118 -6.50 -16.67 11.85
N VAL A 119 -5.55 -16.94 10.97
CA VAL A 119 -4.62 -15.93 10.44
C VAL A 119 -5.31 -14.87 9.59
N TYR A 120 -6.51 -15.14 9.07
CA TYR A 120 -7.32 -14.14 8.38
C TYR A 120 -7.73 -12.98 9.29
N GLU A 121 -7.73 -13.16 10.62
CA GLU A 121 -7.93 -12.06 11.57
C GLU A 121 -6.79 -11.02 11.54
N SER A 122 -5.56 -11.38 11.17
CA SER A 122 -4.47 -10.41 10.96
C SER A 122 -4.58 -9.65 9.64
N LEU A 123 -5.23 -10.24 8.64
CA LEU A 123 -5.36 -9.68 7.28
C LEU A 123 -6.43 -8.59 7.15
N LEU A 124 -6.92 -8.05 8.28
CA LEU A 124 -8.09 -7.17 8.35
C LEU A 124 -7.83 -5.82 9.02
N ASP A 125 -6.59 -5.51 9.35
CA ASP A 125 -6.30 -4.29 10.11
C ASP A 125 -6.66 -3.01 9.35
N PHE A 126 -6.45 -2.98 8.03
CA PHE A 126 -6.81 -1.84 7.18
C PHE A 126 -8.30 -1.75 6.90
N GLU A 127 -8.97 -2.90 6.78
CA GLU A 127 -10.40 -3.07 6.66
C GLU A 127 -11.11 -2.54 7.92
N ILE A 128 -10.65 -2.94 9.11
CA ILE A 128 -11.17 -2.51 10.42
C ILE A 128 -10.81 -1.04 10.69
N TYR A 129 -9.62 -0.58 10.31
CA TYR A 129 -9.26 0.84 10.33
C TYR A 129 -10.23 1.68 9.49
N THR A 130 -10.58 1.18 8.30
CA THR A 130 -11.49 1.86 7.36
C THR A 130 -12.93 1.81 7.86
N LEU A 131 -13.38 0.70 8.44
CA LEU A 131 -14.66 0.59 9.15
C LEU A 131 -14.78 1.67 10.24
N GLU A 132 -13.73 1.88 11.03
CA GLU A 132 -13.70 2.90 12.08
C GLU A 132 -13.70 4.33 11.54
N LEU A 133 -13.00 4.61 10.43
CA LEU A 133 -13.09 5.90 9.75
C LEU A 133 -14.54 6.18 9.29
N GLN A 134 -15.17 5.21 8.61
CA GLN A 134 -16.55 5.35 8.14
C GLN A 134 -17.53 5.50 9.30
N ARG A 135 -17.36 4.76 10.41
CA ARG A 135 -18.18 4.90 11.63
C ARG A 135 -18.06 6.30 12.22
N ARG A 136 -16.83 6.82 12.37
CA ARG A 136 -16.57 8.19 12.85
C ARG A 136 -17.21 9.27 11.96
N GLU A 137 -17.23 9.07 10.66
CA GLU A 137 -17.91 9.98 9.71
C GLU A 137 -19.43 9.90 9.82
N ARG A 138 -20.01 8.70 9.91
CA ARG A 138 -21.45 8.49 10.17
C ARG A 138 -21.90 9.15 11.48
N VAL A 139 -21.10 9.10 12.54
CA VAL A 139 -21.36 9.79 13.83
C VAL A 139 -21.25 11.32 13.68
N GLN A 140 -20.17 11.83 13.07
CA GLN A 140 -20.01 13.28 12.84
C GLN A 140 -21.10 13.88 11.94
N ALA A 141 -21.67 13.10 11.02
CA ALA A 141 -22.78 13.50 10.17
C ALA A 141 -24.12 13.59 10.94
N ARG A 142 -24.32 12.78 11.99
CA ARG A 142 -25.53 12.83 12.85
C ARG A 142 -25.49 13.97 13.87
N ILE A 143 -24.31 14.36 14.32
CA ILE A 143 -24.11 15.42 15.34
C ILE A 143 -24.19 16.83 14.72
N ARG A 144 -23.91 16.96 13.41
CA ARG A 144 -24.06 18.23 12.70
C ARG A 144 -25.51 18.41 12.24
N PRO A 145 -26.18 19.54 12.57
CA PRO A 145 -27.44 19.87 11.94
C PRO A 145 -27.22 20.06 10.42
N PRO A 146 -28.23 19.76 9.57
CA PRO A 146 -28.15 20.09 8.16
C PRO A 146 -28.04 21.60 7.99
N THR A 147 -26.92 22.07 7.43
CA THR A 147 -26.82 23.43 6.92
C THR A 147 -27.56 23.48 5.58
N ASP A 148 -28.75 24.08 5.56
CA ASP A 148 -29.50 24.32 4.34
C ASP A 148 -28.71 25.24 3.39
N THR A 149 -28.13 24.66 2.34
CA THR A 149 -27.45 25.40 1.27
C THR A 149 -28.27 25.35 -0.01
N SER A 150 -29.38 26.08 -0.03
CA SER A 150 -30.28 26.20 -1.18
C SER A 150 -30.48 27.64 -1.65
N SER A 151 -29.40 28.30 -2.07
CA SER A 151 -29.48 29.45 -2.99
C SER A 151 -28.18 29.66 -3.76
N SER A 152 -28.30 29.80 -5.07
CA SER A 152 -27.30 30.38 -5.96
C SER A 152 -27.58 31.88 -6.11
N SER A 153 -26.55 32.72 -5.99
CA SER A 153 -26.50 34.05 -6.63
C SER A 153 -25.04 34.48 -6.77
N ASP A 154 -24.64 34.84 -7.99
CA ASP A 154 -23.45 35.68 -8.20
C ASP A 154 -23.78 37.13 -7.86
N SER A 155 -22.92 37.77 -7.08
CA SER A 155 -22.67 39.22 -7.21
C SER A 155 -21.31 39.60 -6.64
N SER A 156 -20.54 40.33 -7.43
CA SER A 156 -19.29 40.98 -7.00
C SER A 156 -19.59 42.13 -6.04
N GLU A 157 -18.76 42.33 -5.01
CA GLU A 157 -17.82 43.46 -4.95
C GLU A 157 -16.94 43.37 -3.68
N SER A 158 -16.15 44.40 -3.38
CA SER A 158 -14.92 44.29 -2.59
C SER A 158 -14.80 45.29 -1.43
N LEU A 159 -13.99 44.90 -0.45
CA LEU A 159 -13.17 45.74 0.46
C LEU A 159 -13.80 46.38 1.72
N VAL A 160 -13.01 46.24 2.81
CA VAL A 160 -12.74 47.22 3.89
C VAL A 160 -13.71 47.35 5.09
N LEU A 161 -13.20 46.89 6.25
CA LEU A 161 -13.38 47.38 7.65
C LEU A 161 -14.81 47.42 8.24
N ASP A 162 -15.04 47.29 9.55
CA ASP A 162 -14.24 47.78 10.68
C ASP A 162 -14.37 46.91 11.96
N ALA A 163 -13.81 47.38 13.10
CA ALA A 163 -13.72 46.63 14.35
C ALA A 163 -14.46 47.24 15.57
N SER A 164 -15.08 46.39 16.38
CA SER A 164 -15.44 46.57 17.81
C SER A 164 -15.94 45.19 18.32
N THR A 165 -15.59 44.63 19.48
CA THR A 165 -15.55 45.10 20.89
C THR A 165 -16.92 45.43 21.49
N THR A 166 -17.51 44.43 22.16
CA THR A 166 -17.90 44.55 23.59
C THR A 166 -17.97 43.17 24.24
N GLU A 167 -17.72 43.14 25.54
CA GLU A 167 -18.02 42.01 26.45
C GLU A 167 -19.43 42.19 26.99
N GLU A 168 -20.11 41.11 27.40
CA GLU A 168 -21.15 41.20 28.44
C GLU A 168 -21.27 39.87 29.18
N GLU A 169 -21.17 39.90 30.51
CA GLU A 169 -21.32 38.75 31.39
C GLU A 169 -22.81 38.58 31.78
N SER A 170 -23.22 37.36 32.13
CA SER A 170 -24.50 37.14 32.81
C SER A 170 -24.41 35.93 33.74
N GLU A 171 -24.82 36.12 34.99
CA GLU A 171 -24.59 35.19 36.10
C GLU A 171 -25.89 34.60 36.69
N VAL A 172 -25.76 33.35 37.16
CA VAL A 172 -26.42 32.79 38.37
C VAL A 172 -27.90 32.34 38.32
N SER A 173 -28.11 31.15 38.93
CA SER A 173 -29.35 30.58 39.50
C SER A 173 -30.43 30.01 38.53
N GLY A 174 -30.90 28.77 38.69
CA GLY A 174 -30.49 27.76 39.69
C GLY A 174 -31.40 26.51 39.77
N THR A 175 -31.09 25.65 40.75
CA THR A 175 -31.88 24.49 41.27
C THR A 175 -32.28 23.35 40.32
N GLY A 176 -31.57 22.22 40.43
CA GLY A 176 -32.19 21.04 41.06
C GLY A 176 -32.75 19.90 40.19
N ALA A 177 -31.87 19.15 39.51
CA ALA A 177 -32.09 17.74 39.18
C ALA A 177 -30.80 16.94 39.44
N VAL A 178 -30.90 15.69 39.86
CA VAL A 178 -29.74 14.80 40.14
C VAL A 178 -29.75 13.64 39.16
N ASP A 179 -29.42 13.94 37.91
CA ASP A 179 -29.18 12.93 36.89
C ASP A 179 -27.68 12.63 36.81
N THR A 180 -27.33 11.34 36.82
CA THR A 180 -25.93 10.88 36.87
C THR A 180 -25.37 10.72 35.46
N GLU A 181 -25.35 11.81 34.70
CA GLU A 181 -24.60 11.84 33.44
C GLU A 181 -23.10 11.95 33.74
N ALA A 182 -22.34 10.93 33.33
CA ALA A 182 -20.89 10.99 33.36
C ALA A 182 -20.42 12.02 32.33
N SER A 183 -20.02 13.20 32.82
CA SER A 183 -19.65 14.33 31.97
C SER A 183 -18.44 14.00 31.08
N GLU A 184 -18.67 13.90 29.77
CA GLU A 184 -17.59 13.66 28.81
C GLU A 184 -16.53 14.76 28.93
N PRO A 185 -15.23 14.41 29.08
CA PRO A 185 -14.18 15.40 29.21
C PRO A 185 -14.04 16.20 27.91
N SER A 186 -14.45 17.47 27.95
CA SER A 186 -14.55 18.40 26.81
C SER A 186 -13.20 18.83 26.19
N GLY A 187 -12.14 18.06 26.43
CA GLY A 187 -10.90 18.14 25.69
C GLY A 187 -11.14 17.80 24.22
N LYS A 188 -10.64 18.66 23.32
CA LYS A 188 -10.70 18.45 21.86
C LYS A 188 -9.79 17.28 21.47
N ARG A 189 -10.28 16.03 21.65
CA ARG A 189 -9.64 14.79 21.17
C ARG A 189 -9.12 15.04 19.75
N LYS A 190 -7.79 14.97 19.56
CA LYS A 190 -7.22 15.20 18.23
C LYS A 190 -7.60 14.00 17.37
N LYS A 191 -7.99 14.23 16.11
CA LYS A 191 -8.18 13.10 15.19
C LYS A 191 -6.86 12.33 15.11
N PRO A 192 -6.84 11.01 15.39
CA PRO A 192 -5.60 10.25 15.43
C PRO A 192 -4.91 10.29 14.07
N HIS A 193 -3.59 10.22 14.08
CA HIS A 193 -2.79 10.29 12.85
C HIS A 193 -3.13 9.11 11.95
N THR A 194 -3.62 9.39 10.75
CA THR A 194 -3.86 8.38 9.73
C THR A 194 -2.54 7.79 9.25
N GLY A 195 -2.54 6.50 8.88
CA GLY A 195 -1.47 5.96 8.06
C GLY A 195 -1.32 6.78 6.76
N ARG A 196 -0.07 7.02 6.33
CA ARG A 196 0.29 8.07 5.37
C ARG A 196 1.42 7.63 4.42
N CYS A 197 1.33 6.43 3.86
CA CYS A 197 2.30 5.90 2.91
C CYS A 197 2.48 6.84 1.71
N THR A 198 3.73 7.13 1.33
CA THR A 198 4.08 7.80 0.06
C THR A 198 5.20 7.04 -0.61
N GLY A 199 5.09 6.86 -1.93
CA GLY A 199 6.06 6.13 -2.71
C GLY A 199 6.04 6.54 -4.17
N PHE A 200 6.93 5.94 -4.94
CA PHE A 200 6.98 6.04 -6.39
C PHE A 200 7.69 4.82 -6.99
N ALA A 201 7.41 4.55 -8.27
CA ALA A 201 8.02 3.48 -9.05
C ALA A 201 8.58 4.05 -10.36
N ILE A 202 9.61 3.40 -10.88
CA ILE A 202 10.31 3.75 -12.13
C ILE A 202 10.65 2.45 -12.86
N ALA A 203 10.50 2.46 -14.18
CA ALA A 203 11.04 1.47 -15.10
C ALA A 203 11.75 2.20 -16.25
N GLY A 204 12.60 1.49 -16.99
CA GLY A 204 13.34 2.06 -18.13
C GLY A 204 14.41 3.09 -17.75
N ASP A 205 14.68 4.02 -18.66
CA ASP A 205 15.81 4.95 -18.58
C ASP A 205 15.66 5.98 -17.43
N SER A 206 16.60 5.94 -16.49
CA SER A 206 16.63 6.89 -15.37
C SER A 206 17.17 8.28 -15.71
N SER A 207 17.60 8.54 -16.95
CA SER A 207 18.07 9.88 -17.37
C SER A 207 17.03 10.98 -17.08
N LYS A 208 15.73 10.67 -17.27
CA LYS A 208 14.60 11.57 -17.03
C LYS A 208 14.51 12.14 -15.61
N ILE A 209 15.09 11.46 -14.61
CA ILE A 209 15.05 11.86 -13.20
C ILE A 209 16.43 12.15 -12.59
N GLY A 210 17.47 12.27 -13.43
CA GLY A 210 18.85 12.43 -12.95
C GLY A 210 19.45 11.13 -12.43
N GLY A 211 19.35 10.06 -13.21
CA GLY A 211 20.15 8.84 -13.09
C GLY A 211 20.97 8.57 -14.36
N VAL A 212 21.69 7.45 -14.37
CA VAL A 212 22.49 6.99 -15.51
C VAL A 212 22.17 5.52 -15.78
N GLY A 213 21.69 5.23 -16.99
CA GLY A 213 21.21 3.92 -17.42
C GLY A 213 19.85 3.55 -16.82
N ASP A 214 19.43 2.31 -17.03
CA ASP A 214 18.09 1.85 -16.63
C ASP A 214 17.93 1.74 -15.10
N ALA A 215 16.71 1.94 -14.63
CA ALA A 215 16.34 1.71 -13.24
C ALA A 215 14.92 1.13 -13.15
N VAL A 216 14.82 -0.12 -12.69
CA VAL A 216 13.55 -0.77 -12.36
C VAL A 216 13.41 -0.80 -10.85
N LEU A 217 12.73 0.21 -10.29
CA LEU A 217 12.67 0.46 -8.85
C LEU A 217 11.23 0.67 -8.36
N VAL A 218 11.01 0.37 -7.08
CA VAL A 218 9.93 0.99 -6.31
C VAL A 218 10.39 1.37 -4.91
N SER A 219 9.91 2.50 -4.41
CA SER A 219 10.22 3.00 -3.08
C SER A 219 8.96 3.49 -2.37
N GLN A 220 8.84 3.21 -1.07
CA GLN A 220 7.68 3.57 -0.25
C GLN A 220 8.09 3.91 1.19
N THR A 221 7.43 4.89 1.81
CA THR A 221 7.35 5.00 3.28
C THR A 221 6.23 4.12 3.82
N VAL A 222 6.53 3.31 4.83
CA VAL A 222 5.52 2.59 5.59
C VAL A 222 5.18 3.43 6.82
N ASP A 223 3.98 4.00 6.78
CA ASP A 223 3.53 5.07 7.66
C ASP A 223 2.29 4.61 8.42
N LEU A 224 2.46 4.26 9.69
CA LEU A 224 1.50 3.54 10.51
C LEU A 224 1.47 4.16 11.94
N PRO A 225 0.30 4.52 12.50
CA PRO A 225 0.22 5.15 13.83
C PRO A 225 0.77 4.23 14.93
N GLY A 226 1.93 4.57 15.49
CA GLY A 226 2.73 3.67 16.34
C GLY A 226 2.03 3.03 17.56
N LEU A 227 0.94 3.61 18.08
CA LEU A 227 0.08 3.00 19.11
C LEU A 227 -0.70 1.75 18.65
N LEU A 228 -0.82 1.50 17.35
CA LEU A 228 -1.53 0.35 16.76
C LEU A 228 -0.55 -0.69 16.16
N TYR A 229 0.73 -0.33 16.02
CA TYR A 229 1.72 -1.12 15.28
C TYR A 229 3.07 -1.19 16.00
N GLY A 230 3.06 -1.31 17.33
CA GLY A 230 4.24 -1.64 18.14
C GLY A 230 5.47 -0.74 17.97
N PHE A 231 5.34 0.46 17.38
CA PHE A 231 6.46 1.23 16.82
C PHE A 231 7.44 0.42 15.92
N GLY A 232 6.96 -0.66 15.28
CA GLY A 232 7.76 -1.59 14.50
C GLY A 232 8.52 -2.62 15.33
N ASP A 233 8.00 -3.03 16.49
CA ASP A 233 8.57 -4.09 17.32
C ASP A 233 8.38 -5.50 16.73
N PHE A 234 7.30 -5.76 15.97
CA PHE A 234 7.05 -7.06 15.31
C PHE A 234 7.32 -7.07 13.79
N ASP A 235 7.89 -5.98 13.27
CA ASP A 235 8.38 -5.86 11.89
C ASP A 235 9.33 -7.00 11.50
N CYS A 236 9.26 -7.45 10.24
CA CYS A 236 10.14 -8.52 9.75
C CYS A 236 10.51 -8.37 8.28
N VAL A 237 11.74 -8.79 7.96
CA VAL A 237 12.20 -8.99 6.58
C VAL A 237 12.12 -10.48 6.29
N LEU A 238 11.19 -10.86 5.42
CA LEU A 238 11.00 -12.23 4.99
C LEU A 238 11.76 -12.47 3.68
N ARG A 239 12.59 -13.52 3.66
CA ARG A 239 13.10 -14.15 2.45
C ARG A 239 12.49 -15.54 2.37
N LEU A 240 11.62 -15.75 1.41
CA LEU A 240 10.85 -16.99 1.24
C LEU A 240 11.29 -17.68 -0.04
N GLN A 241 11.47 -19.00 0.01
CA GLN A 241 11.95 -19.80 -1.10
C GLN A 241 10.96 -20.91 -1.44
N LEU A 242 10.58 -20.97 -2.71
CA LEU A 242 9.80 -22.03 -3.35
C LEU A 242 10.61 -22.58 -4.54
N PRO A 243 10.26 -23.76 -5.08
CA PRO A 243 10.89 -24.28 -6.30
C PRO A 243 10.70 -23.32 -7.48
N GLY A 244 11.79 -22.72 -7.96
CA GLY A 244 11.77 -21.75 -9.06
C GLY A 244 11.31 -20.33 -8.71
N LEU A 245 11.00 -20.04 -7.44
CA LEU A 245 10.53 -18.72 -7.00
C LEU A 245 11.19 -18.30 -5.67
N GLU A 246 11.70 -17.07 -5.63
CA GLU A 246 12.10 -16.39 -4.40
C GLU A 246 11.22 -15.15 -4.18
N ILE A 247 10.89 -14.85 -2.91
CA ILE A 247 10.12 -13.67 -2.52
C ILE A 247 10.88 -12.95 -1.41
N LEU A 248 11.00 -11.63 -1.56
CA LEU A 248 11.63 -10.72 -0.62
C LEU A 248 10.60 -9.68 -0.17
N ALA A 249 10.15 -9.76 1.09
CA ALA A 249 8.95 -9.09 1.58
C ALA A 249 9.14 -8.51 2.99
N TYR A 250 9.03 -7.19 3.16
CA TYR A 250 8.99 -6.57 4.49
C TYR A 250 7.54 -6.54 4.95
N ASP A 251 7.25 -7.30 5.99
CA ASP A 251 5.96 -7.23 6.69
C ASP A 251 6.08 -6.30 7.91
N CYS A 252 5.10 -5.41 8.05
CA CYS A 252 5.04 -4.48 9.17
C CYS A 252 4.19 -5.07 10.30
N ASP A 253 4.74 -5.03 11.51
CA ASP A 253 4.11 -5.42 12.78
C ASP A 253 3.23 -6.69 12.77
N GLY A 254 3.57 -7.73 12.00
CA GLY A 254 2.88 -9.03 12.02
C GLY A 254 1.61 -9.15 11.19
N ARG A 255 1.36 -8.23 10.24
CA ARG A 255 0.05 -8.06 9.60
C ARG A 255 -0.10 -8.75 8.24
N PHE A 256 0.95 -9.41 7.77
CA PHE A 256 1.06 -10.04 6.44
C PHE A 256 0.64 -9.08 5.31
N CYS A 257 1.00 -7.79 5.39
CA CYS A 257 0.79 -6.81 4.33
C CYS A 257 2.13 -6.32 3.76
N PRO A 258 2.84 -7.17 2.98
CA PRO A 258 4.21 -6.86 2.64
C PRO A 258 4.33 -5.75 1.60
N VAL A 259 5.39 -4.95 1.76
CA VAL A 259 6.04 -4.30 0.62
C VAL A 259 7.20 -5.19 0.20
N GLY A 260 7.26 -5.58 -1.06
CA GLY A 260 8.20 -6.63 -1.48
C GLY A 260 8.28 -6.85 -2.98
N MET A 261 9.02 -7.89 -3.36
CA MET A 261 9.23 -8.31 -4.73
C MET A 261 9.34 -9.82 -4.86
N ASN A 262 9.07 -10.33 -6.07
CA ASN A 262 9.26 -11.73 -6.44
C ASN A 262 10.43 -11.89 -7.44
N SER A 263 10.95 -13.10 -7.59
CA SER A 263 12.04 -13.39 -8.54
C SER A 263 11.62 -13.42 -10.02
N ALA A 264 10.35 -13.12 -10.33
CA ALA A 264 9.89 -12.83 -11.69
C ALA A 264 10.07 -11.35 -12.06
N GLY A 265 10.56 -10.52 -11.12
CA GLY A 265 10.88 -9.11 -11.34
C GLY A 265 9.78 -8.12 -10.96
N LEU A 266 8.64 -8.59 -10.43
CA LEU A 266 7.55 -7.71 -9.98
C LEU A 266 7.83 -7.19 -8.56
N GLY A 267 7.91 -5.86 -8.43
CA GLY A 267 7.82 -5.14 -7.16
C GLY A 267 6.39 -4.71 -6.86
N VAL A 268 6.00 -4.77 -5.58
CA VAL A 268 4.66 -4.46 -5.08
C VAL A 268 4.74 -3.51 -3.88
N CYS A 269 4.01 -2.40 -3.95
CA CYS A 269 3.84 -1.41 -2.88
C CYS A 269 2.35 -1.12 -2.62
N VAL A 270 1.99 -0.78 -1.37
CA VAL A 270 0.61 -0.79 -0.87
C VAL A 270 0.22 0.51 -0.16
N PHE A 271 -0.91 1.10 -0.56
CA PHE A 271 -1.38 2.42 -0.13
C PHE A 271 -2.86 2.40 0.26
N ASN A 272 -3.17 2.64 1.53
CA ASN A 272 -4.57 2.71 1.98
C ASN A 272 -5.30 3.84 1.24
N LEU A 273 -6.43 3.55 0.60
CA LEU A 273 -7.34 4.55 0.02
C LEU A 273 -8.57 4.62 0.91
N HIS A 274 -8.67 5.69 1.71
CA HIS A 274 -9.72 5.81 2.73
C HIS A 274 -11.10 5.99 2.10
N ASP A 275 -11.77 4.90 1.71
CA ASP A 275 -13.09 4.90 1.10
C ASP A 275 -14.19 5.29 2.08
N ARG A 276 -15.15 6.06 1.57
CA ARG A 276 -16.30 6.58 2.31
C ARG A 276 -17.34 5.51 2.64
N GLN A 277 -17.49 4.52 1.77
CA GLN A 277 -18.41 3.39 1.88
C GLN A 277 -17.83 2.18 1.14
N THR A 278 -18.09 0.97 1.62
CA THR A 278 -17.81 -0.30 0.94
C THR A 278 -18.89 -1.31 1.33
N GLU A 279 -19.23 -2.21 0.41
CA GLU A 279 -20.08 -3.39 0.67
C GLU A 279 -19.24 -4.62 1.07
N GLY A 280 -17.91 -4.57 0.92
CA GLY A 280 -17.00 -5.70 1.19
C GLY A 280 -16.84 -6.07 2.68
N PHE A 281 -17.62 -5.44 3.55
CA PHE A 281 -17.76 -5.78 4.97
C PHE A 281 -19.07 -6.55 5.27
N GLU A 282 -19.87 -6.84 4.24
CA GLU A 282 -21.22 -7.43 4.34
C GLU A 282 -21.40 -8.67 3.46
N LYS A 283 -20.38 -9.05 2.68
CA LYS A 283 -20.36 -10.18 1.73
C LYS A 283 -18.93 -10.70 1.50
N PRO A 284 -18.73 -11.92 0.96
CA PRO A 284 -17.40 -12.45 0.64
C PRO A 284 -16.61 -11.49 -0.27
N SER A 285 -15.38 -11.17 0.11
CA SER A 285 -14.56 -10.13 -0.51
C SER A 285 -13.10 -10.32 -0.16
N VAL A 286 -12.18 -9.82 -0.99
CA VAL A 286 -10.74 -10.10 -0.87
C VAL A 286 -10.03 -8.98 -0.12
N SER A 287 -9.24 -9.29 0.91
CA SER A 287 -8.39 -8.28 1.57
C SER A 287 -7.19 -7.89 0.72
N VAL A 288 -6.65 -6.69 0.91
CA VAL A 288 -5.50 -6.21 0.11
C VAL A 288 -4.25 -7.09 0.32
N GLN A 289 -4.04 -7.58 1.54
CA GLN A 289 -3.00 -8.52 1.93
C GLN A 289 -3.07 -9.79 1.08
N THR A 290 -4.26 -10.37 0.93
CA THR A 290 -4.47 -11.60 0.14
C THR A 290 -4.11 -11.38 -1.33
N LEU A 291 -4.53 -10.24 -1.90
CA LEU A 291 -4.18 -9.88 -3.28
C LEU A 291 -2.67 -9.72 -3.47
N VAL A 292 -1.98 -9.07 -2.52
CA VAL A 292 -0.52 -8.87 -2.55
C VAL A 292 0.24 -10.20 -2.41
N TRP A 293 -0.22 -11.10 -1.54
CA TRP A 293 0.39 -12.43 -1.41
C TRP A 293 0.18 -13.30 -2.65
N GLU A 294 -0.97 -13.22 -3.34
CA GLU A 294 -1.16 -13.92 -4.62
C GLU A 294 -0.20 -13.39 -5.70
N LEU A 295 -0.04 -12.07 -5.80
CA LEU A 295 0.90 -11.43 -6.73
C LEU A 295 2.35 -11.89 -6.52
N LEU A 296 2.77 -12.07 -5.26
CA LEU A 296 4.10 -12.53 -4.92
C LEU A 296 4.26 -14.06 -5.09
N LEU A 297 3.31 -14.87 -4.58
CA LEU A 297 3.37 -16.34 -4.55
C LEU A 297 3.14 -17.00 -5.91
N CYS A 298 2.37 -16.40 -6.81
CA CYS A 298 2.17 -16.91 -8.17
C CYS A 298 3.28 -16.46 -9.15
N GLY A 299 4.35 -15.80 -8.67
CA GLY A 299 5.45 -15.36 -9.53
C GLY A 299 5.02 -14.42 -10.66
N HIS A 300 3.98 -13.60 -10.43
CA HIS A 300 3.45 -12.71 -11.45
C HIS A 300 4.49 -11.70 -11.94
N THR A 301 4.56 -11.48 -13.25
CA THR A 301 5.06 -10.25 -13.89
C THR A 301 3.96 -9.17 -13.90
N LEU A 302 4.29 -7.89 -14.13
CA LEU A 302 3.33 -6.79 -14.24
C LEU A 302 2.22 -7.10 -15.26
N ARG A 303 2.57 -7.58 -16.46
CA ARG A 303 1.60 -7.95 -17.49
C ARG A 303 0.58 -8.97 -16.99
N SER A 304 1.06 -10.02 -16.32
CA SER A 304 0.19 -11.08 -15.78
C SER A 304 -0.61 -10.62 -14.55
N ALA A 305 -0.01 -9.80 -13.68
CA ALA A 305 -0.65 -9.20 -12.51
C ALA A 305 -1.85 -8.33 -12.91
N LEU A 306 -1.66 -7.43 -13.88
CA LEU A 306 -2.73 -6.57 -14.38
C LEU A 306 -3.83 -7.38 -15.07
N ALA A 307 -3.48 -8.41 -15.85
CA ALA A 307 -4.45 -9.29 -16.50
C ALA A 307 -5.26 -10.14 -15.50
N TRP A 308 -4.65 -10.59 -14.40
CA TRP A 308 -5.31 -11.33 -13.33
C TRP A 308 -6.21 -10.42 -12.47
N LEU A 309 -5.76 -9.20 -12.12
CA LEU A 309 -6.55 -8.22 -11.36
C LEU A 309 -7.83 -7.79 -12.10
N GLN A 310 -7.84 -7.80 -13.43
CA GLN A 310 -9.06 -7.57 -14.22
C GLN A 310 -10.11 -8.69 -14.10
N GLN A 311 -9.73 -9.87 -13.58
CA GLN A 311 -10.54 -11.09 -13.53
C GLN A 311 -10.96 -11.49 -12.11
N LEU A 312 -10.79 -10.61 -11.10
CA LEU A 312 -11.26 -10.86 -9.74
C LEU A 312 -12.77 -11.08 -9.71
N LYS A 313 -13.20 -12.24 -9.20
CA LYS A 313 -14.60 -12.68 -9.15
C LYS A 313 -15.39 -12.01 -8.02
N LEU A 314 -14.68 -11.60 -6.95
CA LEU A 314 -15.22 -10.94 -5.77
C LEU A 314 -14.47 -9.61 -5.56
N PRO A 315 -15.14 -8.57 -5.06
CA PRO A 315 -14.53 -7.27 -4.91
C PRO A 315 -13.53 -7.22 -3.74
N PRO A 316 -12.57 -6.27 -3.78
CA PRO A 316 -11.78 -5.88 -2.61
C PRO A 316 -12.66 -5.48 -1.42
N MET A 317 -12.24 -5.83 -0.19
CA MET A 317 -12.98 -5.49 1.03
C MET A 317 -13.10 -3.98 1.25
N CYS A 318 -12.03 -3.22 1.03
CA CYS A 318 -12.03 -1.76 1.07
C CYS A 318 -10.94 -1.13 0.18
N GLY A 319 -11.10 0.17 -0.10
CA GLY A 319 -10.18 0.97 -0.91
C GLY A 319 -8.69 0.79 -0.60
N SER A 320 -7.95 0.31 -1.59
CA SER A 320 -6.50 0.19 -1.54
C SER A 320 -5.87 0.54 -2.88
N GLY A 321 -4.65 1.07 -2.85
CA GLY A 321 -3.84 1.35 -4.01
C GLY A 321 -2.66 0.41 -4.04
N LEU A 322 -2.45 -0.28 -5.15
CA LEU A 322 -1.19 -0.96 -5.45
C LEU A 322 -0.35 -0.07 -6.37
N LEU A 323 0.95 -0.08 -6.15
CA LEU A 323 1.94 0.39 -7.11
C LEU A 323 2.78 -0.82 -7.52
N LEU A 324 2.67 -1.18 -8.79
CA LEU A 324 3.27 -2.37 -9.39
C LEU A 324 4.35 -1.94 -10.39
N VAL A 325 5.45 -2.67 -10.46
CA VAL A 325 6.54 -2.39 -11.41
C VAL A 325 7.32 -3.65 -11.76
N ASP A 326 7.72 -3.77 -13.02
CA ASP A 326 8.79 -4.67 -13.47
C ASP A 326 9.54 -4.04 -14.66
N ALA A 327 10.40 -4.80 -15.34
CA ALA A 327 11.17 -4.28 -16.49
C ALA A 327 10.29 -3.85 -17.68
N SER A 328 9.00 -4.20 -17.71
CA SER A 328 8.03 -3.80 -18.75
C SER A 328 7.23 -2.53 -18.42
N GLY A 329 7.45 -1.93 -17.23
CA GLY A 329 6.86 -0.65 -16.86
C GLY A 329 6.51 -0.54 -15.37
N ALA A 330 5.89 0.58 -15.00
CA ALA A 330 5.24 0.80 -13.71
C ALA A 330 3.76 1.19 -13.91
N ALA A 331 2.87 0.73 -13.02
CA ALA A 331 1.45 1.04 -13.07
C ALA A 331 0.84 1.19 -11.67
N THR A 332 -0.13 2.10 -11.53
CA THR A 332 -1.01 2.16 -10.35
C THR A 332 -2.26 1.29 -10.57
N VAL A 333 -2.68 0.58 -9.54
CA VAL A 333 -3.99 -0.08 -9.48
C VAL A 333 -4.76 0.42 -8.27
N GLU A 334 -6.02 0.74 -8.44
CA GLU A 334 -6.92 1.18 -7.37
C GLU A 334 -7.98 0.11 -7.15
N LEU A 335 -7.78 -0.66 -6.09
CA LEU A 335 -8.65 -1.72 -5.59
C LEU A 335 -9.86 -1.06 -4.93
N ASN A 336 -10.90 -0.79 -5.71
CA ASN A 336 -12.16 -0.21 -5.21
C ASN A 336 -13.19 -1.31 -4.90
N PRO A 337 -14.22 -1.07 -4.06
CA PRO A 337 -15.33 -2.00 -3.81
C PRO A 337 -16.16 -2.36 -5.06
N GLY A 338 -16.04 -1.59 -6.14
CA GLY A 338 -16.62 -1.90 -7.46
C GLY A 338 -15.72 -2.75 -8.37
N GLY A 339 -14.57 -3.21 -7.87
CA GLY A 339 -13.51 -3.90 -8.63
C GLY A 339 -12.27 -3.03 -8.88
N PRO A 340 -11.13 -3.64 -9.29
CA PRO A 340 -9.91 -2.89 -9.57
C PRO A 340 -10.04 -1.93 -10.77
N VAL A 341 -9.53 -0.72 -10.59
CA VAL A 341 -9.31 0.26 -11.65
C VAL A 341 -7.80 0.33 -11.91
N ILE A 342 -7.39 -0.06 -13.10
CA ILE A 342 -5.98 -0.05 -13.53
C ILE A 342 -5.69 1.26 -14.27
N GLY A 343 -4.57 1.90 -13.94
CA GLY A 343 -4.02 3.04 -14.68
C GLY A 343 -3.16 2.60 -15.86
N ASP A 344 -2.69 3.55 -16.66
CA ASP A 344 -1.80 3.28 -17.77
C ASP A 344 -0.43 2.74 -17.28
N VAL A 345 0.29 2.04 -18.15
CA VAL A 345 1.64 1.52 -17.89
C VAL A 345 2.66 2.54 -18.38
N HIS A 346 3.55 2.97 -17.49
CA HIS A 346 4.59 3.96 -17.77
C HIS A 346 5.97 3.28 -17.85
N LEU A 347 6.70 3.52 -18.94
CA LEU A 347 7.99 2.88 -19.25
C LEU A 347 9.22 3.77 -19.00
N GLU A 348 9.01 5.02 -18.60
CA GLU A 348 10.07 6.04 -18.51
C GLU A 348 9.76 7.12 -17.45
N ASP A 349 8.49 7.56 -17.36
CA ASP A 349 8.06 8.58 -16.41
C ASP A 349 7.76 7.95 -15.03
N PRO A 350 8.15 8.57 -13.91
CA PRO A 350 7.95 8.02 -12.58
C PRO A 350 6.47 8.01 -12.20
N VAL A 351 5.99 6.88 -11.66
CA VAL A 351 4.60 6.72 -11.18
C VAL A 351 4.57 6.96 -9.67
N LEU A 352 4.06 8.12 -9.24
CA LEU A 352 4.01 8.53 -7.82
C LEU A 352 2.69 8.12 -7.16
N ARG A 353 2.73 7.64 -5.89
CA ARG A 353 1.55 7.15 -5.16
C ARG A 353 1.50 7.58 -3.69
N ALA A 354 0.29 7.91 -3.22
CA ALA A 354 -0.04 8.27 -1.84
C ALA A 354 -1.45 7.76 -1.48
N ASN A 355 -2.08 8.30 -0.43
CA ASN A 355 -3.38 7.84 0.11
C ASN A 355 -4.55 8.68 -0.42
N HIS A 356 -4.75 8.71 -1.74
CA HIS A 356 -5.95 9.28 -2.38
C HIS A 356 -6.13 8.63 -3.76
N PRO A 357 -7.37 8.51 -4.27
CA PRO A 357 -7.61 8.14 -5.66
C PRO A 357 -7.00 9.18 -6.61
N ILE A 358 -6.33 8.69 -7.66
CA ILE A 358 -5.76 9.48 -8.76
C ILE A 358 -6.38 9.08 -10.11
N LEU A 359 -6.95 7.88 -10.24
CA LEU A 359 -7.65 7.47 -11.45
C LEU A 359 -9.08 8.02 -11.47
N SER A 360 -9.49 8.56 -12.62
CA SER A 360 -10.75 9.29 -12.79
C SER A 360 -12.00 8.48 -12.45
N LYS A 361 -11.97 7.16 -12.68
CA LYS A 361 -13.07 6.23 -12.36
C LYS A 361 -13.27 6.02 -10.85
N SER A 362 -12.24 6.24 -10.03
CA SER A 362 -12.25 6.04 -8.57
C SER A 362 -12.43 7.32 -7.77
N ALA A 363 -12.33 8.50 -8.41
CA ALA A 363 -12.31 9.81 -7.75
C ALA A 363 -13.59 10.15 -6.92
N THR A 364 -14.63 9.34 -7.03
CA THR A 364 -15.91 9.49 -6.31
C THR A 364 -15.93 8.85 -4.91
N THR A 365 -15.01 7.94 -4.57
CA THR A 365 -15.13 7.08 -3.36
C THR A 365 -14.51 7.65 -2.09
N PHE A 366 -13.60 8.64 -2.18
CA PHE A 366 -12.75 9.05 -1.05
C PHE A 366 -13.51 9.67 0.14
N GLY A 367 -13.43 9.02 1.30
CA GLY A 367 -14.12 9.39 2.54
C GLY A 367 -13.38 10.41 3.40
N ALA A 368 -12.09 10.19 3.69
CA ALA A 368 -11.31 10.95 4.70
C ALA A 368 -11.21 12.48 4.47
N GLY A 369 -11.70 12.94 3.32
CA GLY A 369 -12.20 14.30 3.14
C GLY A 369 -11.13 15.31 2.71
N LYS A 370 -11.61 16.50 2.32
CA LYS A 370 -10.81 17.52 1.60
C LYS A 370 -9.51 17.94 2.31
N LYS A 371 -9.37 17.77 3.64
CA LYS A 371 -8.09 18.00 4.32
C LYS A 371 -7.12 16.82 4.15
N ALA A 372 -7.57 15.58 4.37
CA ALA A 372 -6.73 14.41 4.20
C ALA A 372 -6.26 14.26 2.74
N GLN A 373 -7.16 14.55 1.78
CA GLN A 373 -6.85 14.60 0.36
C GLN A 373 -5.71 15.61 0.07
N ARG A 374 -5.85 16.86 0.53
CA ARG A 374 -4.81 17.91 0.37
C ARG A 374 -3.49 17.56 1.06
N ASP A 375 -3.52 16.92 2.22
CA ASP A 375 -2.32 16.39 2.89
C ASP A 375 -1.68 15.22 2.11
N SER A 376 -2.42 14.57 1.22
CA SER A 376 -2.01 13.46 0.35
C SER A 376 -1.40 13.98 -0.96
N GLU A 377 -2.11 14.88 -1.65
CA GLU A 377 -1.65 15.64 -2.82
C GLU A 377 -0.32 16.35 -2.54
N ARG A 378 -0.22 17.04 -1.39
CA ARG A 378 1.00 17.75 -0.94
C ARG A 378 2.20 16.86 -0.63
N ARG A 379 2.02 15.54 -0.48
CA ARG A 379 3.12 14.58 -0.35
C ARG A 379 3.64 14.15 -1.72
N LEU A 380 2.75 13.92 -2.70
CA LEU A 380 3.15 13.67 -4.09
C LEU A 380 3.97 14.84 -4.64
N GLN A 381 3.44 16.07 -4.53
CA GLN A 381 4.12 17.30 -4.95
C GLN A 381 5.50 17.51 -4.30
N ALA A 382 5.72 16.94 -3.11
CA ALA A 382 7.00 17.02 -2.40
C ALA A 382 8.02 15.97 -2.85
N VAL A 383 7.57 14.84 -3.43
CA VAL A 383 8.41 13.82 -4.08
C VAL A 383 8.72 14.23 -5.51
N GLU A 384 7.72 14.73 -6.24
CA GLU A 384 7.83 15.31 -7.58
C GLU A 384 8.89 16.42 -7.62
N ALA A 385 8.80 17.41 -6.71
CA ALA A 385 9.78 18.49 -6.55
C ALA A 385 11.12 18.06 -5.89
N GLU A 386 11.33 16.75 -5.66
CA GLU A 386 12.60 16.16 -5.28
C GLU A 386 13.24 15.38 -6.45
N LEU A 387 12.42 14.69 -7.26
CA LEU A 387 12.83 14.03 -8.51
C LEU A 387 13.28 15.06 -9.56
N GLU A 388 12.48 16.09 -9.84
CA GLU A 388 12.87 17.15 -10.81
C GLU A 388 14.14 17.89 -10.37
N ARG A 389 14.35 18.09 -9.06
CA ARG A 389 15.57 18.74 -8.57
C ARG A 389 16.81 17.82 -8.63
N ARG A 390 16.64 16.51 -8.79
CA ARG A 390 17.74 15.57 -9.03
C ARG A 390 18.14 15.58 -10.51
N LYS A 391 17.16 15.61 -11.40
CA LYS A 391 17.30 15.84 -12.85
C LYS A 391 18.06 17.16 -13.14
N ASP A 392 17.70 18.25 -12.46
CA ASP A 392 18.41 19.54 -12.53
C ASP A 392 19.87 19.50 -12.03
N ALA A 393 20.29 18.46 -11.29
CA ALA A 393 21.58 18.43 -10.58
C ALA A 393 22.76 17.85 -11.38
N ASP A 394 22.63 17.72 -12.72
CA ASP A 394 23.68 17.21 -13.63
C ASP A 394 24.25 15.85 -13.18
N ALA A 395 23.32 14.94 -12.81
CA ALA A 395 23.62 13.73 -12.05
C ALA A 395 24.41 12.69 -12.87
N LYS A 396 25.55 12.26 -12.31
CA LYS A 396 26.50 11.30 -12.91
C LYS A 396 26.50 9.94 -12.21
N GLU A 397 25.49 9.71 -11.39
CA GLU A 397 25.36 8.53 -10.53
C GLU A 397 24.13 7.72 -10.94
N GLN A 398 24.27 6.39 -10.89
CA GLN A 398 23.18 5.45 -11.12
C GLN A 398 22.02 5.69 -10.14
N PHE A 399 20.78 5.52 -10.59
CA PHE A 399 19.61 5.61 -9.72
C PHE A 399 19.27 4.23 -9.16
N ASP A 400 19.45 4.08 -7.84
CA ASP A 400 19.31 2.83 -7.10
C ASP A 400 18.30 2.97 -5.93
N GLY A 401 18.11 1.90 -5.16
CA GLY A 401 17.26 1.92 -3.96
C GLY A 401 17.70 2.93 -2.88
N GLY A 402 19.00 3.28 -2.82
CA GLY A 402 19.54 4.29 -1.90
C GLY A 402 19.19 5.72 -2.32
N ALA A 403 19.31 6.02 -3.61
CA ALA A 403 18.85 7.24 -4.24
C ALA A 403 17.34 7.41 -4.07
N ALA A 404 16.55 6.35 -4.25
CA ALA A 404 15.11 6.37 -4.08
C ALA A 404 14.68 6.63 -2.62
N ILE A 405 15.32 5.97 -1.65
CA ILE A 405 15.15 6.30 -0.22
C ILE A 405 15.56 7.75 0.07
N SER A 406 16.62 8.26 -0.57
CA SER A 406 17.05 9.66 -0.42
C SER A 406 15.96 10.65 -0.86
N VAL A 407 15.22 10.33 -1.93
CA VAL A 407 14.10 11.14 -2.43
C VAL A 407 13.00 11.22 -1.36
N LEU A 408 12.47 10.08 -0.90
CA LEU A 408 11.40 10.06 0.12
C LEU A 408 11.83 10.70 1.46
N ARG A 409 13.12 10.66 1.81
CA ARG A 409 13.68 11.30 3.01
C ARG A 409 13.79 12.82 2.90
N LYS A 410 14.14 13.36 1.73
CA LYS A 410 14.31 14.80 1.50
C LYS A 410 12.98 15.51 1.21
N ALA A 411 12.03 14.79 0.62
CA ALA A 411 10.66 15.25 0.36
C ALA A 411 9.95 15.76 1.63
N LYS A 412 9.89 17.09 1.79
CA LYS A 412 9.32 17.74 2.98
C LYS A 412 7.85 17.37 3.15
N LYS A 413 7.46 16.96 4.37
CA LYS A 413 6.11 16.48 4.78
C LYS A 413 5.79 15.02 4.41
N VAL A 414 6.69 14.29 3.75
CA VAL A 414 6.53 12.84 3.54
C VAL A 414 6.79 12.12 4.87
N ARG A 415 8.05 12.04 5.30
CA ARG A 415 8.40 11.46 6.60
C ARG A 415 7.77 12.26 7.74
N ASN A 416 7.07 11.58 8.65
CA ASN A 416 6.44 12.19 9.84
C ASN A 416 6.59 11.27 11.07
N ILE A 417 5.83 11.49 12.15
CA ILE A 417 5.98 10.69 13.39
C ILE A 417 5.50 9.24 13.25
N ALA A 418 4.63 8.95 12.27
CA ALA A 418 4.11 7.60 12.00
C ALA A 418 4.95 6.78 11.01
N THR A 419 5.96 7.36 10.35
CA THR A 419 6.84 6.59 9.44
C THR A 419 7.67 5.58 10.24
N LEU A 420 7.40 4.28 10.08
CA LEU A 420 8.16 3.17 10.67
C LEU A 420 9.40 2.85 9.84
N ALA A 421 9.24 2.75 8.52
CA ALA A 421 10.32 2.40 7.59
C ALA A 421 10.24 3.18 6.28
N VAL A 422 11.37 3.26 5.57
CA VAL A 422 11.45 3.69 4.18
C VAL A 422 12.16 2.60 3.38
N ILE A 423 11.56 2.20 2.27
CA ILE A 423 11.93 1.03 1.49
C ILE A 423 12.40 1.48 0.11
N GLY A 424 13.45 0.86 -0.42
CA GLY A 424 13.89 0.99 -1.80
C GLY A 424 14.22 -0.39 -2.36
N LEU A 425 13.39 -0.87 -3.29
CA LEU A 425 13.60 -2.08 -4.06
C LEU A 425 14.25 -1.70 -5.41
N ASP A 426 15.32 -2.40 -5.77
CA ASP A 426 16.01 -2.29 -7.05
C ASP A 426 15.96 -3.66 -7.74
N LEU A 427 14.94 -3.82 -8.58
CA LEU A 427 14.53 -5.08 -9.18
C LEU A 427 15.51 -5.49 -10.29
N LEU A 428 16.05 -4.52 -11.02
CA LEU A 428 17.03 -4.73 -12.07
C LEU A 428 18.35 -5.30 -11.53
N ARG A 429 18.73 -4.93 -10.30
CA ARG A 429 20.01 -5.31 -9.67
C ARG A 429 19.85 -6.34 -8.54
N GLY A 430 18.61 -6.73 -8.22
CA GLY A 430 18.28 -7.58 -7.08
C GLY A 430 18.61 -6.98 -5.71
N PHE A 431 18.85 -5.66 -5.63
CA PHE A 431 19.20 -5.00 -4.37
C PHE A 431 17.95 -4.54 -3.62
N TRP A 432 17.99 -4.66 -2.30
CA TRP A 432 16.96 -4.16 -1.42
C TRP A 432 17.61 -3.38 -0.29
N LEU A 433 17.23 -2.11 -0.15
CA LEU A 433 17.56 -1.30 1.01
C LEU A 433 16.29 -1.06 1.84
N LEU A 434 16.33 -1.49 3.10
CA LEU A 434 15.32 -1.17 4.11
C LEU A 434 15.94 -0.22 5.13
N MET A 435 15.46 1.02 5.17
CA MET A 435 15.83 1.97 6.20
C MET A 435 14.70 2.07 7.23
N PHE A 436 14.79 1.26 8.29
CA PHE A 436 14.03 1.49 9.51
C PHE A 436 14.23 2.92 10.00
N ARG A 437 13.18 3.49 10.59
CA ARG A 437 13.34 4.61 11.50
C ARG A 437 14.16 4.12 12.69
N GLU A 438 15.27 4.80 12.94
CA GLU A 438 15.96 4.80 14.24
C GLU A 438 14.92 4.82 15.37
N ARG A 439 14.84 3.73 16.16
CA ARG A 439 13.85 3.53 17.22
C ARG A 439 14.07 4.55 18.33
N GLN A 440 13.57 5.77 18.11
CA GLN A 440 13.52 6.82 19.11
C GLN A 440 12.64 6.30 20.25
N SER A 441 13.25 6.00 21.39
CA SER A 441 12.56 5.59 22.60
C SER A 441 11.49 6.63 22.92
N VAL A 442 10.23 6.25 22.71
CA VAL A 442 9.09 7.16 22.87
C VAL A 442 9.12 7.65 24.31
N SER A 443 9.35 8.96 24.48
CA SER A 443 9.51 9.48 25.83
C SER A 443 8.21 9.32 26.62
N ASN A 444 8.27 9.13 27.94
CA ASN A 444 7.05 9.04 28.77
C ASN A 444 6.14 10.28 28.60
N VAL A 445 6.72 11.44 28.25
CA VAL A 445 6.00 12.67 27.91
C VAL A 445 5.24 12.53 26.58
N GLU A 446 5.82 11.88 25.58
CA GLU A 446 5.16 11.62 24.30
C GLU A 446 4.15 10.50 24.37
N ALA A 447 4.41 9.43 25.12
CA ALA A 447 3.44 8.39 25.42
C ALA A 447 2.22 8.97 26.16
N ALA A 448 2.43 9.80 27.18
CA ALA A 448 1.36 10.53 27.85
C ALA A 448 0.63 11.51 26.92
N ARG A 449 1.35 12.23 26.05
CA ARG A 449 0.74 13.08 25.01
C ARG A 449 -0.13 12.26 24.07
N PHE A 450 0.33 11.10 23.60
CA PHE A 450 -0.43 10.21 22.73
C PHE A 450 -1.68 9.68 23.43
N ALA A 451 -1.57 9.19 24.68
CA ALA A 451 -2.72 8.76 25.48
C ALA A 451 -3.78 9.87 25.60
N VAL A 452 -3.37 11.09 25.97
CA VAL A 452 -4.26 12.26 26.09
C VAL A 452 -4.85 12.68 24.75
N GLU A 453 -4.09 12.65 23.65
CA GLU A 453 -4.58 13.02 22.31
C GLU A 453 -5.62 12.05 21.76
N PHE A 454 -5.48 10.75 22.07
CA PHE A 454 -6.40 9.68 21.66
C PHE A 454 -7.56 9.49 22.67
N GLY A 455 -7.46 10.07 23.86
CA GLY A 455 -8.48 10.00 24.91
C GLY A 455 -8.45 8.73 25.76
N LEU A 456 -7.28 8.07 25.82
CA LEU A 456 -6.94 7.01 26.78
C LEU A 456 -6.63 7.66 28.15
N VAL A 457 -6.88 6.95 29.25
CA VAL A 457 -6.63 7.48 30.60
C VAL A 457 -5.12 7.56 30.87
N PRO A 458 -4.55 8.76 31.12
CA PRO A 458 -3.13 8.90 31.40
C PRO A 458 -2.80 8.35 32.81
N GLY A 459 -2.11 7.22 32.85
CA GLY A 459 -1.67 6.58 34.10
C GLY A 459 -0.59 5.51 33.86
N PRO A 460 -0.04 4.91 34.93
CA PRO A 460 1.00 3.88 34.82
C PRO A 460 0.58 2.70 33.94
N GLN A 461 -0.70 2.31 33.99
CA GLN A 461 -1.26 1.26 33.15
C GLN A 461 -1.21 1.59 31.66
N ALA A 462 -1.49 2.83 31.23
CA ALA A 462 -1.36 3.20 29.81
C ALA A 462 0.11 3.10 29.33
N VAL A 463 1.08 3.42 30.20
CA VAL A 463 2.50 3.14 29.91
C VAL A 463 2.75 1.62 29.90
N THR A 464 2.07 0.83 30.74
CA THR A 464 2.24 -0.63 30.79
C THR A 464 1.55 -1.36 29.61
N THR A 465 0.48 -0.84 29.01
CA THR A 465 -0.05 -1.39 27.73
C THR A 465 0.81 -0.96 26.55
N THR A 466 1.28 0.30 26.50
CA THR A 466 2.14 0.78 25.40
C THR A 466 3.61 0.32 25.50
N PHE A 467 4.10 -0.13 26.66
CA PHE A 467 5.50 -0.58 26.88
C PHE A 467 5.61 -1.96 27.56
N GLY A 468 4.51 -2.70 27.78
CA GLY A 468 4.53 -3.96 28.55
C GLY A 468 5.41 -5.05 27.94
N ALA A 469 5.52 -5.08 26.61
CA ALA A 469 6.44 -5.95 25.89
C ALA A 469 7.92 -5.61 26.14
N LEU A 470 8.22 -4.34 26.41
CA LEU A 470 9.58 -3.76 26.40
C LEU A 470 10.39 -4.07 27.68
N VAL A 471 9.73 -4.55 28.75
CA VAL A 471 10.40 -5.06 29.96
C VAL A 471 10.57 -6.58 29.90
N SER A 472 9.54 -7.32 29.49
CA SER A 472 9.58 -8.78 29.42
C SER A 472 10.60 -9.30 28.39
N ALA A 473 10.78 -8.59 27.27
CA ALA A 473 11.78 -8.93 26.25
C ALA A 473 13.25 -8.71 26.70
N HIS A 474 13.48 -8.02 27.82
CA HIS A 474 14.81 -7.85 28.43
C HIS A 474 14.98 -8.66 29.73
N GLN A 475 14.10 -9.63 29.96
CA GLN A 475 14.23 -10.64 31.05
C GLN A 475 14.12 -12.09 30.53
N GLY A 476 14.19 -12.28 29.20
CA GLY A 476 14.18 -13.61 28.55
C GLY A 476 15.57 -14.13 28.14
N ASP A 477 16.51 -13.25 27.80
CA ASP A 477 17.84 -13.60 27.29
C ASP A 477 18.83 -13.94 28.44
N ASP A 478 18.60 -15.03 29.16
CA ASP A 478 19.58 -15.61 30.11
C ASP A 478 19.42 -17.14 30.32
N ILE A 479 19.08 -17.88 29.24
CA ILE A 479 19.25 -19.35 29.08
C ILE A 479 19.73 -19.67 27.66
#